data_AF-A0A943G602-F1
#
_entry.id   AF-A0A943G602-F1
#
_cell.length_a   1.000
_cell.length_b   1.000
_cell.length_c   1.000
_cell.angle_alpha   90.00
_cell.angle_beta   90.00
_cell.angle_gamma   90.00
#
_symmetry.space_group_name_H-M   'P 1'
#
loop_
_entity.id
_entity.type
_entity.pdbx_description
1 polymer ?
#
loop_
_entity_poly.entity_id
_entity_poly.type
_entity_poly.pdbx_seq_one_letter_code
_entity_poly.pdbx_strand_id
1 'polypeptide(L)'
;MANIYNITAELEDIFLELEENGGELTPELEERLAITQDNLKSKLDGYRKAYTMFNLEAESCKKEEQRLAVLRKTKENNAERLKGVMLDAVIAYGDLGKSGNKVINLVDSKLYTKNNKCVEIDENLNQIFIDLVLEHLQSLWDNDMIDSNFSFSRNVLLEQINDKFTERYPEQSARLREETGGYFTLDDLDCIKVKFEIEKPVGDLANKINFDLLNTFFNHQHEMTRSSSINKTTMKNILNDGRDISIAKLVENTSLIIK
;
A
#
# COMPACT_ATOMS: atom_id res chain seq x y z
N MET A 1 -1.92 -56.18 -12.36
CA MET A 1 -2.17 -54.76 -12.65
C MET A 1 -2.11 -54.02 -11.32
N ALA A 2 -1.05 -53.24 -11.08
CA ALA A 2 -0.91 -52.45 -9.86
C ALA A 2 -1.64 -51.13 -10.08
N ASN A 3 -2.71 -50.91 -9.30
CA ASN A 3 -3.53 -49.71 -9.38
C ASN A 3 -2.72 -48.51 -8.84
N ILE A 4 -2.85 -47.35 -9.48
CA ILE A 4 -2.13 -46.11 -9.12
C ILE A 4 -2.52 -45.60 -7.71
N TYR A 5 -3.63 -46.14 -7.16
CA TYR A 5 -4.27 -45.74 -5.90
C TYR A 5 -4.17 -46.78 -4.78
N ASN A 6 -3.04 -47.46 -4.60
CA ASN A 6 -2.85 -48.23 -3.37
C ASN A 6 -2.32 -47.32 -2.26
N ILE A 7 -3.09 -46.29 -1.91
CA ILE A 7 -3.02 -45.69 -0.58
C ILE A 7 -3.64 -46.75 0.35
N THR A 8 -3.00 -47.07 1.47
CA THR A 8 -3.58 -48.05 2.40
C THR A 8 -4.92 -47.50 2.92
N ALA A 9 -5.97 -48.32 3.05
CA ALA A 9 -7.29 -47.87 3.50
C ALA A 9 -7.24 -47.00 4.78
N GLU A 10 -6.33 -47.33 5.69
CA GLU A 10 -6.05 -46.54 6.90
C GLU A 10 -5.60 -45.10 6.63
N LEU A 11 -4.86 -44.85 5.54
CA LEU A 11 -4.43 -43.51 5.13
C LEU A 11 -5.58 -42.73 4.47
N GLU A 12 -6.43 -43.40 3.69
CA GLU A 12 -7.62 -42.76 3.11
C GLU A 12 -8.58 -42.29 4.22
N ASP A 13 -8.80 -43.13 5.24
CA ASP A 13 -9.63 -42.79 6.40
C ASP A 13 -9.06 -41.60 7.19
N ILE A 14 -7.73 -41.53 7.37
CA ILE A 14 -7.06 -40.40 8.03
C ILE A 14 -7.28 -39.09 7.24
N PHE A 15 -7.19 -39.14 5.92
CA PHE A 15 -7.32 -37.93 5.10
C PHE A 15 -8.76 -37.44 4.96
N LEU A 16 -9.74 -38.35 4.90
CA LEU A 16 -11.16 -37.99 4.98
C LEU A 16 -11.46 -37.21 6.27
N GLU A 17 -10.97 -37.69 7.41
CA GLU A 17 -11.13 -37.00 8.69
C GLU A 17 -10.38 -35.65 8.74
N LEU A 18 -9.23 -35.54 8.07
CA LEU A 18 -8.48 -34.28 7.92
C LEU A 18 -9.27 -33.25 7.07
N GLU A 19 -9.90 -33.68 5.99
CA GLU A 19 -10.75 -32.84 5.14
C GLU A 19 -12.01 -32.36 5.87
N GLU A 20 -12.67 -33.26 6.62
CA GLU A 20 -13.85 -32.93 7.43
C GLU A 20 -13.51 -31.88 8.51
N ASN A 21 -12.28 -31.89 9.02
CA ASN A 21 -11.75 -30.89 9.95
C ASN A 21 -11.18 -29.64 9.26
N GLY A 22 -11.45 -29.42 7.97
CA GLY A 22 -11.01 -28.23 7.24
C GLY A 22 -9.49 -28.16 7.02
N GLY A 23 -8.80 -29.29 7.08
CA GLY A 23 -7.34 -29.38 6.97
C GLY A 23 -6.59 -29.19 8.29
N GLU A 24 -7.28 -29.09 9.43
CA GLU A 24 -6.64 -28.98 10.74
C GLU A 24 -6.12 -30.34 11.21
N LEU A 25 -4.81 -30.38 11.52
CA LEU A 25 -4.16 -31.58 12.04
C LEU A 25 -4.38 -31.67 13.57
N THR A 26 -5.31 -32.52 13.99
CA THR A 26 -5.56 -32.80 15.42
C THR A 26 -4.44 -33.66 16.02
N PRO A 27 -4.24 -33.65 17.36
CA PRO A 27 -3.26 -34.52 18.02
C PRO A 27 -3.48 -36.01 17.72
N GLU A 28 -4.72 -36.47 17.58
CA GLU A 28 -5.02 -37.87 17.23
C GLU A 28 -4.62 -38.21 15.79
N LEU A 29 -4.82 -37.28 14.85
CA LEU A 29 -4.40 -37.45 13.44
C LEU A 29 -2.88 -37.39 13.31
N GLU A 30 -2.21 -36.52 14.08
CA GLU A 30 -0.75 -36.42 14.13
C GLU A 30 -0.11 -37.73 14.62
N GLU A 31 -0.68 -38.35 15.67
CA GLU A 31 -0.22 -39.64 16.19
C GLU A 31 -0.40 -40.78 15.16
N ARG A 32 -1.54 -40.83 14.48
CA ARG A 32 -1.80 -41.82 13.40
C ARG A 32 -0.87 -41.64 12.19
N LEU A 33 -0.51 -40.38 11.89
CA LEU A 33 0.43 -40.03 10.83
C LEU A 33 1.91 -40.24 11.24
N ALA A 34 2.22 -40.63 12.48
CA ALA A 34 3.58 -40.88 12.91
C ALA A 34 4.26 -41.96 12.06
N ILE A 35 5.51 -41.69 11.66
CA ILE A 35 6.33 -42.61 10.87
C ILE A 35 7.31 -43.33 11.80
N THR A 36 7.42 -44.66 11.67
CA THR A 36 8.43 -45.47 12.34
C THR A 36 9.49 -45.93 11.35
N GLN A 37 10.68 -46.34 11.83
CA GLN A 37 11.76 -46.80 10.96
C GLN A 37 11.35 -48.00 10.08
N ASP A 38 10.51 -48.88 10.61
CA ASP A 38 10.04 -50.10 9.94
C ASP A 38 9.03 -49.83 8.81
N ASN A 39 8.25 -48.75 8.91
CA ASN A 39 7.23 -48.38 7.91
C ASN A 39 7.60 -47.13 7.07
N LEU A 40 8.79 -46.56 7.28
CA LEU A 40 9.27 -45.30 6.72
C LEU A 40 9.01 -45.15 5.22
N LYS A 41 9.55 -46.05 4.40
CA LYS A 41 9.46 -45.94 2.94
C LYS A 41 8.02 -46.09 2.43
N SER A 42 7.23 -46.98 3.05
CA SER A 42 5.85 -47.24 2.66
C SER A 42 4.95 -46.03 2.98
N LYS A 43 5.07 -45.48 4.20
CA LYS A 43 4.30 -44.29 4.61
C LYS A 43 4.72 -43.05 3.82
N LEU A 44 6.02 -42.82 3.59
CA LEU A 44 6.47 -41.68 2.77
C LEU A 44 5.98 -41.76 1.32
N ASP A 45 5.95 -42.96 0.71
CA ASP A 45 5.37 -43.14 -0.62
C ASP A 45 3.86 -42.85 -0.64
N GLY A 46 3.12 -43.32 0.39
CA GLY A 46 1.72 -42.99 0.59
C GLY A 46 1.47 -41.48 0.75
N TYR A 47 2.20 -40.82 1.65
CA TYR A 47 2.10 -39.37 1.88
C TYR A 47 2.45 -38.56 0.65
N ARG A 48 3.49 -38.95 -0.09
CA ARG A 48 3.86 -38.27 -1.34
C ARG A 48 2.76 -38.34 -2.38
N LYS A 49 2.08 -39.49 -2.51
CA LYS A 49 0.94 -39.64 -3.44
C LYS A 49 -0.25 -38.79 -3.01
N ALA A 50 -0.63 -38.83 -1.73
CA ALA A 50 -1.71 -38.02 -1.19
C ALA A 50 -1.43 -36.51 -1.34
N TYR A 51 -0.21 -36.07 -0.98
CA TYR A 51 0.24 -34.69 -1.20
C TYR A 51 0.12 -34.27 -2.67
N THR A 52 0.55 -35.13 -3.59
CA THR A 52 0.49 -34.82 -5.03
C THR A 52 -0.96 -34.68 -5.49
N MET A 53 -1.86 -35.55 -5.02
CA MET A 53 -3.30 -35.47 -5.31
C MET A 53 -3.88 -34.15 -4.80
N PHE A 54 -3.71 -33.82 -3.51
CA PHE A 54 -4.21 -32.58 -2.94
C PHE A 54 -3.63 -31.33 -3.60
N ASN A 55 -2.34 -31.34 -3.93
CA ASN A 55 -1.72 -30.20 -4.60
C ASN A 55 -2.30 -29.99 -6.01
N LEU A 56 -2.56 -31.07 -6.76
CA LEU A 56 -3.19 -30.99 -8.09
C LEU A 56 -4.66 -30.51 -8.00
N GLU A 57 -5.39 -30.94 -6.98
CA GLU A 57 -6.76 -30.46 -6.72
C GLU A 57 -6.77 -28.98 -6.34
N ALA A 58 -5.90 -28.56 -5.41
CA ALA A 58 -5.74 -27.17 -5.03
C ALA A 58 -5.35 -26.28 -6.22
N GLU A 59 -4.44 -26.74 -7.09
CA GLU A 59 -4.11 -26.05 -8.33
C GLU A 59 -5.30 -25.95 -9.30
N SER A 60 -6.13 -27.00 -9.37
CA SER A 60 -7.34 -27.00 -10.20
C SER A 60 -8.38 -26.02 -9.67
N CYS A 61 -8.59 -25.98 -8.36
CA CYS A 61 -9.42 -24.97 -7.68
C CYS A 61 -8.93 -23.55 -7.97
N LYS A 62 -7.61 -23.31 -7.85
CA LYS A 62 -7.01 -22.00 -8.15
C LYS A 62 -7.24 -21.57 -9.60
N LYS A 63 -7.16 -22.49 -10.57
CA LYS A 63 -7.46 -22.19 -11.99
C LYS A 63 -8.94 -21.82 -12.16
N GLU A 64 -9.83 -22.50 -11.46
CA GLU A 64 -11.26 -22.21 -11.51
C GLU A 64 -11.58 -20.86 -10.85
N GLU A 65 -10.98 -20.54 -9.71
CA GLU A 65 -11.07 -19.21 -9.08
C GLU A 65 -10.63 -18.10 -10.03
N GLN A 66 -9.51 -18.30 -10.72
CA GLN A 66 -9.03 -17.35 -11.73
C GLN A 66 -10.02 -17.18 -12.88
N ARG A 67 -10.58 -18.29 -13.39
CA ARG A 67 -11.60 -18.26 -14.45
C ARG A 67 -12.84 -17.48 -13.99
N LEU A 68 -13.32 -17.74 -12.77
CA LEU A 68 -14.46 -17.05 -12.17
C LEU A 68 -14.17 -15.57 -11.93
N ALA A 69 -12.96 -15.22 -11.48
CA ALA A 69 -12.55 -13.82 -11.29
C ALA A 69 -12.54 -13.05 -12.62
N VAL A 70 -12.04 -13.66 -13.70
CA VAL A 70 -12.08 -13.07 -15.05
C VAL A 70 -13.51 -12.91 -15.55
N LEU A 71 -14.36 -13.93 -15.34
CA LEU A 71 -15.77 -13.87 -15.71
C LEU A 71 -16.50 -12.76 -14.95
N ARG A 72 -16.30 -12.67 -13.63
CA ARG A 72 -16.86 -11.60 -12.78
C ARG A 72 -16.46 -10.23 -13.32
N LYS A 73 -15.16 -9.99 -13.54
CA LYS A 73 -14.64 -8.73 -14.08
C LYS A 73 -15.26 -8.38 -15.44
N THR A 74 -15.46 -9.39 -16.29
CA THR A 74 -16.13 -9.20 -17.59
C THR A 74 -17.58 -8.72 -17.41
N LYS A 75 -18.32 -9.31 -16.47
CA LYS A 75 -19.70 -8.89 -16.16
C LYS A 75 -19.76 -7.50 -15.52
N GLU A 76 -18.86 -7.19 -14.59
CA GLU A 76 -18.71 -5.86 -13.99
C GLU A 76 -18.43 -4.80 -15.07
N ASN A 77 -17.48 -5.04 -15.96
CA ASN A 77 -17.15 -4.13 -17.07
C ASN A 77 -18.33 -3.93 -18.02
N ASN A 78 -19.05 -5.00 -18.37
CA ASN A 78 -20.23 -4.89 -19.23
C ASN A 78 -21.35 -4.12 -18.55
N ALA A 79 -21.59 -4.33 -17.26
CA ALA A 79 -22.58 -3.59 -16.48
C ALA A 79 -22.22 -2.10 -16.41
N GLU A 80 -20.95 -1.76 -16.15
CA GLU A 80 -20.51 -0.36 -16.10
C GLU A 80 -20.58 0.31 -17.48
N ARG A 81 -20.26 -0.42 -18.56
CA ARG A 81 -20.43 0.08 -19.93
C ARG A 81 -21.88 0.39 -20.26
N LEU A 82 -22.80 -0.53 -19.93
CA LEU A 82 -24.23 -0.29 -20.11
C LEU A 82 -24.73 0.89 -19.27
N LYS A 83 -24.25 1.00 -18.03
CA LYS A 83 -24.55 2.13 -17.15
C LYS A 83 -24.03 3.45 -17.70
N GLY A 84 -22.85 3.47 -18.32
CA GLY A 84 -22.31 4.62 -19.05
C GLY A 84 -23.21 5.02 -20.22
N VAL A 85 -23.62 4.08 -21.06
CA VAL A 85 -24.56 4.35 -22.17
C VAL A 85 -25.91 4.87 -21.65
N MET A 86 -26.42 4.31 -20.56
CA MET A 86 -27.64 4.81 -19.91
C MET A 86 -27.46 6.23 -19.35
N LEU A 87 -26.30 6.52 -18.75
CA LEU A 87 -25.95 7.85 -18.25
C LEU A 87 -25.94 8.88 -19.40
N ASP A 88 -25.29 8.56 -20.51
CA ASP A 88 -25.24 9.43 -21.71
C ASP A 88 -26.65 9.71 -22.23
N ALA A 89 -27.50 8.69 -22.30
CA ALA A 89 -28.89 8.85 -22.71
C ALA A 89 -29.70 9.72 -21.73
N VAL A 90 -29.51 9.56 -20.43
CA VAL A 90 -30.16 10.41 -19.41
C VAL A 90 -29.68 11.86 -19.51
N ILE A 91 -28.38 12.09 -19.76
CA ILE A 91 -27.85 13.45 -19.96
C ILE A 91 -28.47 14.10 -21.21
N ALA A 92 -28.51 13.37 -22.33
CA ALA A 92 -29.01 13.88 -23.60
C ALA A 92 -30.52 14.14 -23.62
N TYR A 93 -31.31 13.20 -23.07
CA TYR A 93 -32.77 13.18 -23.24
C TYR A 93 -33.57 13.35 -21.95
N GLY A 94 -32.91 13.35 -20.78
CA GLY A 94 -33.59 13.47 -19.50
C GLY A 94 -34.15 14.86 -19.23
N ASP A 95 -35.26 14.89 -18.51
CA ASP A 95 -35.88 16.11 -18.01
C ASP A 95 -35.01 16.74 -16.92
N LEU A 96 -35.03 18.08 -16.87
CA LEU A 96 -34.38 18.83 -15.79
C LEU A 96 -35.20 18.69 -14.50
N GLY A 97 -34.60 18.01 -13.51
CA GLY A 97 -35.12 17.92 -12.15
C GLY A 97 -34.90 19.20 -11.35
N LYS A 98 -35.58 19.29 -10.19
CA LYS A 98 -35.56 20.47 -9.31
C LYS A 98 -34.17 20.85 -8.78
N SER A 99 -33.24 19.90 -8.76
CA SER A 99 -31.87 20.06 -8.24
C SER A 99 -30.83 20.21 -9.35
N GLY A 100 -31.25 20.46 -10.59
CA GLY A 100 -30.35 20.55 -11.75
C GLY A 100 -29.83 19.20 -12.27
N ASN A 101 -30.34 18.08 -11.74
CA ASN A 101 -30.05 16.75 -12.24
C ASN A 101 -30.93 16.38 -13.44
N LYS A 102 -30.43 15.51 -14.30
CA LYS A 102 -31.19 14.95 -15.42
C LYS A 102 -31.91 13.69 -14.97
N VAL A 103 -33.17 13.54 -15.33
CA VAL A 103 -34.06 12.48 -14.83
C VAL A 103 -34.85 11.84 -15.98
N ILE A 104 -34.94 10.51 -15.98
CA ILE A 104 -35.87 9.74 -16.80
C ILE A 104 -36.62 8.76 -15.90
N ASN A 105 -37.96 8.78 -15.94
CA ASN A 105 -38.78 7.78 -15.26
C ASN A 105 -39.08 6.63 -16.22
N LEU A 106 -38.78 5.42 -15.78
CA LEU A 106 -39.17 4.17 -16.43
C LEU A 106 -40.46 3.64 -15.78
N VAL A 107 -40.97 2.52 -16.26
CA VAL A 107 -42.23 1.92 -15.77
C VAL A 107 -42.12 1.48 -14.31
N ASP A 108 -40.97 0.94 -13.91
CA ASP A 108 -40.72 0.36 -12.59
C ASP A 108 -39.59 1.05 -11.80
N SER A 109 -38.89 1.99 -12.43
CA SER A 109 -37.64 2.52 -11.91
C SER A 109 -37.38 3.95 -12.40
N LYS A 110 -36.37 4.60 -11.82
CA LYS A 110 -36.01 5.98 -12.13
C LYS A 110 -34.51 6.09 -12.30
N LEU A 111 -34.08 6.65 -13.42
CA LEU A 111 -32.69 6.96 -13.71
C LEU A 111 -32.46 8.45 -13.50
N TYR A 112 -31.41 8.81 -12.77
CA TYR A 112 -31.06 10.21 -12.55
C TYR A 112 -29.56 10.42 -12.44
N THR A 113 -29.09 11.58 -12.89
CA THR A 113 -27.69 11.98 -12.68
C THR A 113 -27.46 12.39 -11.24
N LYS A 114 -26.31 12.00 -10.70
CA LYS A 114 -25.79 12.48 -9.42
C LYS A 114 -24.47 13.19 -9.68
N ASN A 115 -24.41 14.46 -9.32
CA ASN A 115 -23.16 15.21 -9.37
C ASN A 115 -22.37 14.88 -8.10
N ASN A 116 -21.19 14.30 -8.27
CA ASN A 116 -20.21 14.18 -7.19
C ASN A 116 -19.18 15.29 -7.38
N LYS A 117 -18.76 15.92 -6.28
CA LYS A 117 -17.59 16.80 -6.28
C LYS A 117 -16.37 15.96 -5.92
N CYS A 118 -15.37 15.96 -6.77
CA CYS A 118 -14.05 15.43 -6.48
C CYS A 118 -13.08 16.60 -6.39
N VAL A 119 -12.05 16.45 -5.56
CA VAL A 119 -10.94 17.41 -5.49
C VAL A 119 -9.82 16.84 -6.34
N GLU A 120 -9.41 17.60 -7.35
CA GLU A 120 -8.20 17.31 -8.11
C GLU A 120 -7.06 18.14 -7.52
N ILE A 121 -5.92 17.50 -7.27
CA ILE A 121 -4.74 18.16 -6.72
C ILE A 121 -3.75 18.38 -7.86
N ASP A 122 -3.34 19.63 -8.06
CA ASP A 122 -2.21 19.94 -8.94
C ASP A 122 -0.90 19.62 -8.21
N GLU A 123 -0.40 18.41 -8.42
CA GLU A 123 0.84 17.94 -7.78
C GLU A 123 2.05 18.80 -8.13
N ASN A 124 2.10 19.32 -9.36
CA ASN A 124 3.21 20.17 -9.81
C ASN A 124 3.19 21.51 -9.09
N LEU A 125 2.03 22.17 -9.05
CA LEU A 125 1.89 23.43 -8.33
C LEU A 125 2.15 23.27 -6.83
N ASN A 126 1.72 22.15 -6.24
CA ASN A 126 2.00 21.81 -4.84
C ASN A 126 3.51 21.66 -4.58
N GLN A 127 4.27 21.02 -5.47
CA GLN A 127 5.74 20.94 -5.33
C GLN A 127 6.40 22.32 -5.48
N ILE A 128 6.01 23.10 -6.49
CA ILE A 128 6.53 24.46 -6.67
C ILE A 128 6.33 25.30 -5.40
N PHE A 129 5.14 25.22 -4.79
CA PHE A 129 4.86 25.92 -3.55
C PHE A 129 5.80 25.49 -2.41
N ILE A 130 5.94 24.18 -2.18
CA ILE A 130 6.82 23.62 -1.15
C ILE A 130 8.26 24.08 -1.37
N ASP A 131 8.76 23.99 -2.60
CA ASP A 131 10.13 24.37 -2.94
C ASP A 131 10.37 25.87 -2.70
N LEU A 132 9.45 26.73 -3.15
CA LEU A 132 9.57 28.17 -2.91
C LEU A 132 9.60 28.52 -1.42
N VAL A 133 8.75 27.87 -0.61
CA VAL A 133 8.71 28.05 0.85
C VAL A 133 10.02 27.59 1.47
N LEU A 134 10.49 26.37 1.17
CA LEU A 134 11.72 25.83 1.76
C LEU A 134 12.96 26.59 1.32
N GLU A 135 13.07 26.99 0.05
CA GLU A 135 14.17 27.83 -0.44
C GLU A 135 14.18 29.20 0.23
N HIS A 136 13.01 29.79 0.49
CA HIS A 136 12.93 31.05 1.22
C HIS A 136 13.43 30.88 2.66
N LEU A 137 12.97 29.86 3.37
CA LEU A 137 13.41 29.57 4.74
C LEU A 137 14.90 29.22 4.79
N GLN A 138 15.41 28.47 3.82
CA GLN A 138 16.83 28.17 3.69
C GLN A 138 17.65 29.44 3.46
N SER A 139 17.20 30.35 2.60
CA SER A 139 17.87 31.63 2.41
C SER A 139 17.92 32.45 3.71
N LEU A 140 16.87 32.45 4.52
CA LEU A 140 16.90 33.13 5.82
C LEU A 140 17.87 32.46 6.78
N TRP A 141 17.92 31.12 6.78
CA TRP A 141 18.86 30.34 7.58
C TRP A 141 20.31 30.64 7.19
N ASP A 142 20.65 30.59 5.90
CA ASP A 142 22.00 30.80 5.38
C ASP A 142 22.54 32.23 5.64
N ASN A 143 21.65 33.19 5.89
CA ASN A 143 21.99 34.57 6.22
C ASN A 143 21.86 34.88 7.72
N ASP A 144 21.81 33.86 8.58
CA ASP A 144 21.69 33.99 10.05
C ASP A 144 20.47 34.82 10.52
N MET A 145 19.39 34.84 9.73
CA MET A 145 18.18 35.62 10.02
C MET A 145 17.15 34.86 10.86
N ILE A 146 17.35 33.57 11.09
CA ILE A 146 16.49 32.73 11.94
C ILE A 146 17.19 32.56 13.28
N ASP A 147 16.73 33.28 14.32
CA ASP A 147 17.19 33.12 15.69
C ASP A 147 16.06 32.70 16.64
N SER A 148 16.38 32.43 17.92
CA SER A 148 15.41 31.97 18.91
C SER A 148 14.30 32.97 19.26
N ASN A 149 14.43 34.24 18.84
CA ASN A 149 13.45 35.31 19.07
C ASN A 149 12.74 35.74 17.78
N PHE A 150 13.09 35.13 16.64
CA PHE A 150 12.51 35.45 15.35
C PHE A 150 11.08 34.92 15.27
N SER A 151 10.13 35.85 15.10
CA SER A 151 8.75 35.54 14.77
C SER A 151 8.45 36.09 13.39
N PHE A 152 8.10 35.21 12.45
CA PHE A 152 7.87 35.60 11.07
C PHE A 152 6.38 35.84 10.81
N SER A 153 6.08 36.93 10.11
CA SER A 153 4.72 37.20 9.67
C SER A 153 4.37 36.29 8.48
N ARG A 154 3.35 35.44 8.64
CA ARG A 154 2.85 34.57 7.55
C ARG A 154 2.43 35.37 6.32
N ASN A 155 1.94 36.60 6.51
CA ASN A 155 1.59 37.49 5.39
C ASN A 155 2.82 37.92 4.60
N VAL A 156 3.90 38.28 5.29
CA VAL A 156 5.16 38.69 4.66
C VAL A 156 5.81 37.50 3.95
N LEU A 157 5.76 36.31 4.56
CA LEU A 157 6.19 35.07 3.90
C LEU A 157 5.46 34.90 2.58
N LEU A 158 4.14 34.91 2.62
CA LEU A 158 3.30 34.64 1.46
C LEU A 158 3.54 35.66 0.34
N GLU A 159 3.71 36.94 0.67
CA GLU A 159 4.05 37.98 -0.31
C GLU A 159 5.37 37.67 -1.02
N GLN A 160 6.42 37.33 -0.26
CA GLN A 160 7.72 36.98 -0.82
C GLN A 160 7.71 35.68 -1.61
N ILE A 161 6.90 34.69 -1.21
CA ILE A 161 6.68 33.46 -1.97
C ILE A 161 6.00 33.76 -3.30
N ASN A 162 4.95 34.59 -3.29
CA ASN A 162 4.25 34.97 -4.51
C ASN A 162 5.12 35.82 -5.45
N ASP A 163 5.95 36.71 -4.93
CA ASP A 163 6.93 37.46 -5.73
C ASP A 163 7.88 36.50 -6.45
N LYS A 164 8.52 35.58 -5.71
CA LYS A 164 9.40 34.55 -6.27
C LYS A 164 8.67 33.63 -7.26
N PHE A 165 7.41 33.31 -6.99
CA PHE A 165 6.59 32.50 -7.87
C PHE A 165 6.38 33.19 -9.22
N THR A 166 6.03 34.47 -9.22
CA THR A 166 5.86 35.24 -10.46
C THR A 166 7.15 35.44 -11.24
N GLU A 167 8.29 35.58 -10.54
CA GLU A 167 9.59 35.76 -11.16
C GLU A 167 10.11 34.45 -11.81
N ARG A 168 10.04 33.33 -11.08
CA ARG A 168 10.67 32.07 -11.50
C ARG A 168 9.74 31.15 -12.29
N TYR A 169 8.43 31.26 -12.08
CA TYR A 169 7.41 30.42 -12.71
C TYR A 169 6.33 31.30 -13.38
N PRO A 170 6.70 32.16 -14.35
CA PRO A 170 5.77 33.14 -14.94
C PRO A 170 4.57 32.49 -15.64
N GLU A 171 4.75 31.33 -16.28
CA GLU A 171 3.67 30.60 -16.96
C GLU A 171 2.67 30.01 -15.96
N GLN A 172 3.17 29.33 -14.92
CA GLN A 172 2.35 28.72 -13.88
C GLN A 172 1.63 29.78 -13.04
N SER A 173 2.30 30.90 -12.75
CA SER A 173 1.71 32.00 -11.99
C SER A 173 0.62 32.74 -12.77
N ALA A 174 0.82 32.96 -14.07
CA ALA A 174 -0.21 33.51 -14.94
C ALA A 174 -1.44 32.58 -14.99
N ARG A 175 -1.21 31.28 -15.18
CA ARG A 175 -2.27 30.27 -15.22
C ARG A 175 -3.06 30.23 -13.91
N LEU A 176 -2.38 30.17 -12.76
CA LEU A 176 -3.03 30.14 -11.45
C LEU A 176 -3.89 31.39 -11.23
N ARG A 177 -3.38 32.56 -11.64
CA ARG A 177 -4.10 33.83 -11.53
C ARG A 177 -5.32 33.90 -12.42
N GLU A 178 -5.25 33.34 -13.62
CA GLU A 178 -6.40 33.24 -14.52
C GLU A 178 -7.47 32.29 -13.94
N GLU A 179 -7.07 31.15 -13.40
CA GLU A 179 -7.99 30.12 -12.89
C GLU A 179 -8.63 30.50 -11.54
N THR A 180 -7.89 31.15 -10.64
CA THR A 180 -8.31 31.38 -9.24
C THR A 180 -8.52 32.85 -8.89
N GLY A 181 -8.07 33.78 -9.74
CA GLY A 181 -8.08 35.22 -9.47
C GLY A 181 -6.93 35.70 -8.58
N GLY A 182 -6.05 34.81 -8.12
CA GLY A 182 -4.94 35.11 -7.21
C GLY A 182 -3.75 34.17 -7.39
N TYR A 183 -2.80 34.26 -6.46
CA TYR A 183 -1.68 33.32 -6.35
C TYR A 183 -1.89 32.43 -5.12
N PHE A 184 -0.80 31.94 -4.51
CA PHE A 184 -0.90 31.23 -3.24
C PHE A 184 -1.50 32.11 -2.14
N THR A 185 -2.20 31.47 -1.23
CA THR A 185 -2.97 32.05 -0.14
C THR A 185 -2.41 31.60 1.22
N LEU A 186 -2.91 32.19 2.30
CA LEU A 186 -2.57 31.74 3.65
C LEU A 186 -3.10 30.33 3.93
N ASP A 187 -4.23 29.96 3.33
CA ASP A 187 -4.80 28.62 3.49
C ASP A 187 -3.87 27.56 2.90
N ASP A 188 -3.15 27.89 1.81
CA ASP A 188 -2.12 27.01 1.25
C ASP A 188 -0.99 26.76 2.25
N LEU A 189 -0.51 27.80 2.94
CA LEU A 189 0.50 27.68 4.01
C LEU A 189 -0.01 26.86 5.21
N ASP A 190 -1.29 26.98 5.55
CA ASP A 190 -1.87 26.33 6.73
C ASP A 190 -2.30 24.87 6.47
N CYS A 191 -2.67 24.54 5.23
CA CYS A 191 -3.24 23.24 4.87
C CYS A 191 -2.23 22.28 4.23
N ILE A 192 -1.26 22.78 3.46
CA ILE A 192 -0.25 21.94 2.80
C ILE A 192 0.77 21.46 3.84
N LYS A 193 0.96 20.15 3.93
CA LYS A 193 1.82 19.52 4.95
C LYS A 193 3.08 18.96 4.31
N VAL A 194 4.23 19.24 4.93
CA VAL A 194 5.53 18.67 4.56
C VAL A 194 5.93 17.61 5.59
N LYS A 195 6.49 16.50 5.11
CA LYS A 195 7.00 15.40 5.95
C LYS A 195 8.51 15.28 5.75
N PHE A 196 9.28 15.45 6.82
CA PHE A 196 10.72 15.23 6.83
C PHE A 196 11.05 13.86 7.43
N GLU A 197 11.79 13.02 6.71
CA GLU A 197 12.23 11.70 7.18
C GLU A 197 13.72 11.49 6.92
N ILE A 198 14.42 10.91 7.90
CA ILE A 198 15.84 10.59 7.82
C ILE A 198 16.06 9.18 8.35
N GLU A 199 16.75 8.34 7.57
CA GLU A 199 17.16 6.99 7.96
C GLU A 199 18.69 6.95 8.17
N LYS A 200 19.13 6.52 9.37
CA LYS A 200 20.54 6.38 9.73
C LYS A 200 20.76 5.12 10.58
N PRO A 201 21.93 4.46 10.46
CA PRO A 201 22.37 3.48 11.45
C PRO A 201 22.36 4.07 12.86
N VAL A 202 21.95 3.28 13.87
CA VAL A 202 21.89 3.75 15.27
C VAL A 202 23.27 4.22 15.76
N GLY A 203 24.35 3.55 15.34
CA GLY A 203 25.72 3.97 15.67
C GLY A 203 26.10 5.33 15.09
N ASP A 204 25.59 5.70 13.92
CA ASP A 204 25.91 6.98 13.29
C ASP A 204 25.33 8.15 14.10
N LEU A 205 24.28 7.93 14.89
CA LEU A 205 23.71 8.96 15.76
C LEU A 205 24.72 9.46 16.81
N ALA A 206 25.73 8.66 17.16
CA ALA A 206 26.80 9.08 18.07
C ALA A 206 27.81 10.05 17.42
N ASN A 207 27.79 10.21 16.10
CA ASN A 207 28.67 11.13 15.40
C ASN A 207 28.21 12.58 15.61
N LYS A 208 29.14 13.47 15.96
CA LYS A 208 28.86 14.90 16.23
C LYS A 208 28.07 15.58 15.09
N ILE A 209 28.30 15.18 13.84
CA ILE A 209 27.57 15.70 12.66
C ILE A 209 26.05 15.48 12.73
N ASN A 210 25.58 14.51 13.53
CA ASN A 210 24.16 14.18 13.68
C ASN A 210 23.57 14.73 14.99
N PHE A 211 24.31 15.48 15.80
CA PHE A 211 23.81 15.97 17.09
C PHE A 211 22.72 17.02 16.93
N ASP A 212 22.75 17.82 15.86
CA ASP A 212 21.68 18.77 15.57
C ASP A 212 20.35 18.05 15.31
N LEU A 213 20.39 16.94 14.56
CA LEU A 213 19.23 16.08 14.34
C LEU A 213 18.68 15.50 15.65
N LEU A 214 19.56 15.04 16.55
CA LEU A 214 19.15 14.52 17.86
C LEU A 214 18.56 15.61 18.74
N ASN A 215 19.16 16.79 18.76
CA ASN A 215 18.66 17.95 19.51
C ASN A 215 17.26 18.33 19.01
N THR A 216 17.05 18.41 17.68
CA THR A 216 15.73 18.63 17.09
C THR A 216 14.75 17.55 17.53
N PHE A 217 15.11 16.27 17.45
CA PHE A 217 14.23 15.17 17.87
C PHE A 217 13.86 15.26 19.36
N PHE A 218 14.81 15.52 20.26
CA PHE A 218 14.53 15.59 21.69
C PHE A 218 13.68 16.82 22.05
N ASN A 219 13.88 17.95 21.38
CA ASN A 219 13.05 19.14 21.58
C ASN A 219 11.60 18.95 21.09
N HIS A 220 11.40 18.13 20.07
CA HIS A 220 10.09 17.89 19.43
C HIS A 220 9.58 16.45 19.58
N GLN A 221 10.03 15.71 20.60
CA GLN A 221 9.72 14.28 20.73
C GLN A 221 8.21 13.98 20.84
N HIS A 222 7.41 14.95 21.29
CA HIS A 222 5.96 14.85 21.40
C HIS A 222 5.23 14.97 20.04
N GLU A 223 5.91 15.51 19.02
CA GLU A 223 5.39 15.72 17.67
C GLU A 223 6.02 14.76 16.64
N MET A 224 7.25 14.28 16.92
CA MET A 224 8.00 13.42 16.02
C MET A 224 7.75 11.94 16.27
N THR A 225 7.56 11.18 15.17
CA THR A 225 7.41 9.72 15.24
C THR A 225 8.77 9.03 15.14
N ARG A 226 9.03 8.05 16.01
CA ARG A 226 10.21 7.16 15.92
C ARG A 226 9.77 5.74 15.57
N SER A 227 10.24 5.23 14.44
CA SER A 227 10.02 3.85 14.01
C SER A 227 11.34 3.16 13.63
N SER A 228 11.37 1.83 13.68
CA SER A 228 12.51 1.04 13.20
C SER A 228 12.40 0.79 11.70
N SER A 229 13.41 1.16 10.92
CA SER A 229 13.54 0.76 9.51
C SER A 229 14.45 -0.46 9.41
N ILE A 230 13.88 -1.66 9.27
CA ILE A 230 14.62 -2.93 9.17
C ILE A 230 14.28 -3.62 7.85
N ASN A 231 15.29 -3.85 7.02
CA ASN A 231 15.16 -4.62 5.79
C ASN A 231 15.68 -6.06 5.99
N LYS A 232 14.78 -7.05 5.91
CA LYS A 232 15.12 -8.48 6.12
C LYS A 232 16.18 -9.00 5.15
N THR A 233 16.15 -8.55 3.90
CA THR A 233 17.13 -8.95 2.87
C THR A 233 18.52 -8.42 3.23
N THR A 234 18.60 -7.16 3.64
CA THR A 234 19.86 -6.56 4.10
C THR A 234 20.42 -7.30 5.31
N MET A 235 19.59 -7.60 6.32
CA MET A 235 20.02 -8.31 7.52
C MET A 235 20.52 -9.74 7.21
N LYS A 236 19.84 -10.45 6.30
CA LYS A 236 20.29 -11.76 5.82
C LYS A 236 21.68 -11.71 5.19
N ASN A 237 21.93 -10.73 4.34
CA ASN A 237 23.24 -10.56 3.69
C ASN A 237 24.33 -10.26 4.71
N ILE A 238 24.06 -9.37 5.68
CA ILE A 238 25.03 -9.04 6.74
C ILE A 238 25.42 -10.29 7.55
N LEU A 239 24.45 -11.10 7.96
CA LEU A 239 24.70 -12.34 8.71
C LEU A 239 25.48 -13.37 7.86
N ASN A 240 25.19 -13.47 6.57
CA ASN A 240 25.92 -14.35 5.64
C ASN A 240 27.38 -13.90 5.45
N ASP A 241 27.67 -12.59 5.56
CA ASP A 241 29.03 -12.05 5.53
C ASP A 241 29.83 -12.34 6.82
N GLY A 242 29.25 -13.07 7.78
CA GLY A 242 29.87 -13.41 9.06
C GLY A 242 29.87 -12.27 10.08
N ARG A 243 29.09 -11.21 9.85
CA ARG A 243 28.91 -10.11 10.81
C ARG A 243 27.83 -10.44 11.83
N ASP A 244 28.06 -10.04 13.07
CA ASP A 244 27.13 -10.28 14.17
C ASP A 244 26.14 -9.11 14.34
N ILE A 245 24.84 -9.42 14.30
CA ILE A 245 23.74 -8.50 14.63
C ILE A 245 22.81 -9.21 15.60
N SER A 246 22.81 -8.79 16.87
CA SER A 246 22.13 -9.52 17.96
C SER A 246 20.60 -9.58 17.83
N ILE A 247 19.98 -8.70 17.03
CA ILE A 247 18.52 -8.68 16.81
C ILE A 247 18.07 -9.60 15.66
N ALA A 248 19.01 -10.19 14.92
CA ALA A 248 18.72 -11.03 13.77
C ALA A 248 19.47 -12.36 13.90
N LYS A 249 18.82 -13.45 13.49
CA LYS A 249 19.45 -14.77 13.41
C LYS A 249 19.10 -15.43 12.09
N LEU A 250 20.05 -16.17 11.53
CA LEU A 250 19.74 -17.11 10.47
C LEU A 250 18.92 -18.24 11.09
N VAL A 251 17.73 -18.45 10.54
CA VAL A 251 16.90 -19.60 10.87
C VAL A 251 16.91 -20.51 9.65
N GLU A 252 17.49 -21.70 9.80
CA GLU A 252 17.42 -22.74 8.79
C GLU A 252 16.05 -23.39 8.87
N ASN A 253 15.16 -22.95 7.98
CA ASN A 253 13.91 -23.65 7.75
C ASN A 253 14.17 -24.73 6.70
N THR A 254 14.22 -25.98 7.16
CA THR A 254 14.27 -27.12 6.25
C THR A 254 12.88 -27.31 5.66
N SER A 255 12.78 -27.26 4.35
CA SER A 255 11.54 -27.57 3.62
C SER A 255 11.74 -28.84 2.82
N LEU A 256 10.70 -29.66 2.76
CA LEU A 256 10.68 -30.85 1.91
C LEU A 256 10.47 -30.43 0.45
N ILE A 257 11.34 -30.90 -0.44
CA ILE A 257 11.16 -30.74 -1.90
C ILE A 257 10.65 -32.06 -2.45
N ILE A 258 9.46 -32.03 -3.07
CA ILE A 258 8.84 -33.18 -3.76
C ILE A 258 8.97 -32.94 -5.27
N LYS A 259 9.59 -33.87 -6.00
CA LYS A 259 9.75 -33.83 -7.46
C LYS A 259 8.91 -34.91 -8.16
#